data_AF-A0A9D6MBA5-F1
#
_entry.id   AF-A0A9D6MBA5-F1
#
_cell.length_a   1.000
_cell.length_b   1.000
_cell.length_c   1.000
_cell.angle_alpha   90.00
_cell.angle_beta   90.00
_cell.angle_gamma   90.00
#
_symmetry.space_group_name_H-M   'P 1'
#
loop_
_entity.id
_entity.type
_entity.pdbx_description
1 polymer ?
#
loop_
_entity_poly.entity_id
_entity_poly.type
_entity_poly.pdbx_seq_one_letter_code
_entity_poly.pdbx_strand_id
1 'polypeptide(L)' 'MRIAQMIQAVDAHACGEPGRVIVGGVLDVPGATMFDKMQYLQN' A
#
# COMPACT_ATOMS: atom_id res chain seq x y z
N MET A 1 11.51 -18.64 -12.00
CA MET A 1 11.19 -17.21 -11.84
C MET A 1 11.91 -16.69 -10.60
N ARG A 2 12.63 -15.57 -10.68
CA ARG A 2 13.03 -14.84 -9.47
C ARG A 2 11.93 -13.84 -9.17
N ILE A 3 11.10 -14.12 -8.16
CA ILE A 3 10.01 -13.22 -7.76
C ILE A 3 10.64 -12.17 -6.83
N ALA A 4 11.05 -11.04 -7.38
CA ALA A 4 11.41 -9.86 -6.60
C ALA A 4 10.36 -8.77 -6.92
N GLN A 5 9.93 -8.03 -5.89
CA GLN A 5 9.01 -6.89 -5.99
C GLN A 5 7.56 -7.23 -6.42
N MET A 6 6.90 -8.13 -5.69
CA MET A 6 5.48 -8.42 -5.88
C MET A 6 4.63 -7.67 -4.84
N ILE A 7 3.55 -7.04 -5.28
CA ILE A 7 2.50 -6.48 -4.41
C ILE A 7 1.25 -7.34 -4.57
N GLN A 8 0.70 -7.80 -3.44
CA GLN A 8 -0.59 -8.49 -3.40
C GLN A 8 -1.66 -7.48 -2.99
N ALA A 9 -2.73 -7.37 -3.79
CA ALA A 9 -3.82 -6.44 -3.53
C ALA A 9 -5.19 -7.05 -3.79
N VAL A 10 -6.21 -6.49 -3.13
CA VAL A 10 -7.63 -6.79 -3.32
C VAL A 10 -8.30 -5.53 -3.85
N ASP A 11 -8.98 -5.64 -4.99
CA ASP A 11 -9.79 -4.55 -5.53
C ASP A 11 -11.19 -4.58 -4.90
N ALA A 12 -11.68 -3.40 -4.53
CA ALA A 12 -12.97 -3.18 -3.89
C ALA A 12 -13.60 -1.89 -4.43
N HIS A 13 -14.85 -1.62 -4.04
CA HIS A 13 -15.47 -0.33 -4.31
C HIS A 13 -16.41 0.09 -3.18
N ALA A 14 -16.65 1.40 -3.06
CA ALA A 14 -17.67 1.97 -2.19
C ALA A 14 -18.59 2.85 -3.06
N CYS A 15 -19.85 2.43 -3.24
CA CYS A 15 -20.83 3.17 -4.05
C CYS A 15 -20.36 3.53 -5.47
N GLY A 16 -19.59 2.63 -6.11
CA GLY A 16 -19.03 2.85 -7.44
C GLY A 16 -17.63 3.46 -7.45
N GLU A 17 -17.15 4.00 -6.33
CA GLU A 17 -15.77 4.52 -6.25
C GLU A 17 -14.77 3.37 -6.05
N PRO A 18 -13.84 3.14 -6.99
CA PRO A 18 -12.88 2.05 -6.89
C PRO A 18 -11.83 2.30 -5.81
N GLY A 19 -11.49 1.26 -5.06
CA GLY A 19 -10.40 1.26 -4.10
C GLY A 19 -9.57 0.00 -4.24
N ARG A 20 -8.24 0.12 -4.12
CA ARG A 20 -7.31 -1.02 -4.12
C ARG A 20 -6.65 -1.12 -2.76
N VAL A 21 -6.82 -2.27 -2.10
CA VAL A 21 -6.26 -2.54 -0.78
C VAL A 21 -5.04 -3.43 -0.93
N ILE A 22 -3.86 -2.90 -0.60
CA ILE A 22 -2.62 -3.69 -0.56
C ILE A 22 -2.65 -4.57 0.71
N VAL A 23 -2.53 -5.88 0.52
CA VAL A 23 -2.57 -6.89 1.61
C VAL A 23 -1.24 -7.64 1.77
N GLY A 24 -0.28 -7.43 0.87
CA GLY A 24 1.05 -8.04 0.96
C GLY A 24 2.06 -7.41 0.01
N GLY A 25 3.35 -7.63 0.29
CA GLY A 25 4.45 -7.13 -0.55
C GLY A 25 5.02 -5.77 -0.15
N VAL A 26 4.38 -5.07 0.80
CA VAL A 26 4.88 -3.82 1.39
C VAL A 26 5.35 -4.10 2.82
N LEU A 27 6.57 -3.71 3.14
CA LEU A 27 7.17 -3.83 4.47
C LEU A 27 6.82 -2.58 5.32
N ASP A 28 7.40 -2.46 6.51
CA ASP A 28 7.18 -1.29 7.35
C ASP A 28 7.66 0.00 6.66
N VAL A 29 6.87 1.05 6.84
CA VAL A 29 7.13 2.40 6.31
C VAL A 29 7.70 3.24 7.44
N PRO A 30 8.85 3.92 7.26
CA PRO A 30 9.44 4.79 8.27
C PRO A 30 8.48 5.90 8.72
N GLY A 31 8.43 6.15 10.03
CA GLY A 31 7.58 7.18 10.65
C GLY A 31 6.89 6.67 11.91
N ALA A 32 6.74 7.55 12.91
CA ALA A 32 6.09 7.21 14.18
C ALA A 32 4.56 7.31 14.08
N THR A 33 4.06 8.18 13.23
CA THR A 33 2.62 8.39 12.99
C THR A 33 2.23 8.01 11.56
N MET A 34 0.93 7.82 11.31
CA MET A 34 0.44 7.60 9.93
C MET A 34 0.71 8.80 9.02
N PHE A 35 0.75 10.02 9.58
CA PHE A 35 1.10 11.22 8.82
C PHE A 35 2.57 11.19 8.38
N ASP A 36 3.50 10.82 9.28
CA ASP A 36 4.92 10.70 8.92
C ASP A 36 5.13 9.64 7.83
N LYS A 37 4.45 8.49 7.95
CA LYS A 37 4.51 7.42 6.94
C LYS A 37 3.95 7.87 5.60
N MET A 38 2.86 8.64 5.60
CA MET A 38 2.31 9.23 4.39
C MET A 38 3.27 10.24 3.77
N GLN A 39 3.89 11.11 4.55
CA GLN A 39 4.91 12.06 4.09
C GLN A 39 6.16 11.35 3.53
N TYR A 40 6.59 10.24 4.14
CA TYR A 40 7.70 9.43 3.64
C TYR A 40 7.44 8.90 2.22
N LEU A 41 6.21 8.46 1.93
CA LEU A 41 5.82 7.91 0.62
C LEU A 41 5.52 8.98 -0.44
N GLN A 42 5.33 10.24 -0.05
CA GLN A 42 5.00 11.33 -0.97
C GLN A 42 6.22 11.93 -1.69
N ASN A 43 7.43 11.72 -1.16
CA ASN A 43 8.68 12.26 -1.71
C ASN A 43 9.40 11.24 -2.61
#